data_AF-A0A7S3CN82-F1
#
_entry.id   AF-A0A7S3CN82-F1
#
_cell.length_a   1.000
_cell.length_b   1.000
_cell.length_c   1.000
_cell.angle_alpha   90.00
_cell.angle_beta   90.00
_cell.angle_gamma   90.00
#
_symmetry.space_group_name_H-M   'P 1'
#
loop_
_entity.id
_entity.type
_entity.pdbx_description
1 polymer ?
#
loop_
_entity_poly.entity_id
_entity_poly.type
_entity_poly.pdbx_seq_one_letter_code
_entity_poly.pdbx_strand_id
1 'polypeptide(L)'
;MQGNSSQQALLPGSEGDVTNSFKVAKEDSDDTSSDGNADSDNYEVNARRNRRAARRQYKQFIQENRKFWLSFNLAIIFFSLGFALGTYFILEMEEYSDTCGGINIVLWAVICLHFVNLLVSLVNICGLEIKLCNSNMVCCFSIFELTVLVWMQVTYFRSQEDSCMTNAPVYYFWLMLQILVVYLGMVLVVCHFFRKFCQDPEEEELEMTNDPQDIENHRQSVNTPQ
;
A
#
# COMPACT_ATOMS: atom_id res chain seq x y z
N MET A 1 -32.42 40.80 -44.54
CA MET A 1 -32.75 39.37 -44.65
C MET A 1 -32.22 38.68 -43.41
N GLN A 2 -33.11 38.37 -42.48
CA GLN A 2 -32.85 37.68 -41.22
C GLN A 2 -32.83 36.17 -41.47
N GLY A 3 -31.84 35.48 -40.91
CA GLY A 3 -31.77 34.02 -40.89
C GLY A 3 -31.40 33.56 -39.48
N ASN A 4 -32.42 33.36 -38.65
CA ASN A 4 -32.33 32.71 -37.35
C ASN A 4 -32.47 31.20 -37.57
N SER A 5 -31.43 30.43 -37.27
CA SER A 5 -31.48 28.96 -37.24
C SER A 5 -31.25 28.49 -35.81
N SER A 6 -32.35 28.31 -35.09
CA SER A 6 -32.38 27.72 -33.75
C SER A 6 -32.25 26.19 -33.87
N GLN A 7 -31.10 25.64 -33.49
CA GLN A 7 -30.95 24.20 -33.23
C GLN A 7 -31.37 23.91 -31.79
N GLN A 8 -32.50 23.24 -31.62
CA GLN A 8 -32.87 22.56 -30.38
C GLN A 8 -32.05 21.27 -30.28
N ALA A 9 -31.12 21.21 -29.33
CA ALA A 9 -30.47 19.97 -28.94
C ALA A 9 -31.38 19.24 -27.92
N LEU A 10 -31.83 18.04 -28.30
CA LEU A 10 -32.51 17.10 -27.41
C LEU A 10 -31.61 16.73 -26.24
N LEU A 11 -32.12 16.89 -25.02
CA LEU A 11 -31.53 16.33 -23.81
C LEU A 11 -31.81 14.82 -23.77
N PRO A 12 -30.79 13.97 -23.51
CA PRO A 12 -31.02 12.55 -23.26
C PRO A 12 -31.80 12.36 -21.95
N GLY A 13 -32.83 11.51 -22.04
CA GLY A 13 -33.74 11.17 -20.95
C GLY A 13 -33.01 10.60 -19.74
N SER A 14 -33.32 11.18 -18.59
CA SER A 14 -33.03 10.65 -17.27
C SER A 14 -33.87 9.40 -17.03
N GLU A 15 -33.36 8.23 -17.43
CA GLU A 15 -33.85 6.95 -16.91
C GLU A 15 -33.42 6.85 -15.44
N GLY A 16 -34.42 6.94 -14.57
CA GLY A 16 -34.24 6.84 -13.13
C GLY A 16 -33.81 5.44 -12.72
N ASP A 17 -32.58 5.32 -12.25
CA ASP A 17 -32.12 4.16 -11.48
C ASP A 17 -32.64 4.27 -10.03
N VAL A 18 -33.93 3.99 -9.89
CA VAL A 18 -34.62 3.87 -8.60
C VAL A 18 -34.50 2.41 -8.17
N THR A 19 -33.40 2.02 -7.52
CA THR A 19 -33.32 0.91 -6.54
C THR A 19 -31.88 0.63 -6.08
N ASN A 20 -31.22 1.60 -5.44
CA ASN A 20 -30.04 1.25 -4.61
C ASN A 20 -29.83 2.18 -3.39
N SER A 21 -30.90 2.80 -2.90
CA SER A 21 -30.84 3.75 -1.77
C SER A 21 -31.13 3.12 -0.39
N PHE A 22 -31.31 1.80 -0.27
CA PHE A 22 -31.84 1.20 0.96
C PHE A 22 -31.04 0.01 1.50
N LYS A 23 -29.70 0.10 1.43
CA LYS A 23 -28.79 -0.57 2.37
C LYS A 23 -27.59 0.33 2.64
N VAL A 24 -27.86 1.58 3.03
CA VAL A 24 -26.89 2.34 3.83
C VAL A 24 -26.83 1.60 5.16
N ALA A 25 -25.81 0.76 5.29
CA ALA A 25 -25.61 -0.11 6.41
C ALA A 25 -25.62 0.72 7.71
N LYS A 26 -26.40 0.25 8.68
CA LYS A 26 -26.35 0.63 10.11
C LYS A 26 -24.98 0.33 10.77
N GLU A 27 -23.90 0.22 10.00
CA GLU A 27 -22.59 -0.24 10.47
C GLU A 27 -21.72 0.87 11.06
N ASP A 28 -22.12 2.14 10.96
CA ASP A 28 -21.48 3.27 11.66
C ASP A 28 -22.41 3.84 12.77
N SER A 29 -23.25 3.01 13.39
CA SER A 29 -24.13 3.40 14.52
C SER A 29 -23.40 3.65 15.85
N ASP A 30 -22.07 3.63 15.86
CA ASP A 30 -21.25 4.18 16.95
C ASP A 30 -21.08 5.71 16.82
N ASP A 31 -21.90 6.34 15.98
CA ASP A 31 -22.21 7.76 16.08
C ASP A 31 -22.89 8.01 17.44
N THR A 32 -22.05 8.28 18.44
CA THR A 32 -22.42 9.17 19.55
C THR A 32 -23.15 10.36 18.94
N SER A 33 -24.47 10.46 19.13
CA SER A 33 -25.29 11.57 18.67
C SER A 33 -24.85 12.82 19.44
N SER A 34 -23.80 13.46 18.94
CA SER A 34 -23.39 14.78 19.38
C SER A 34 -24.26 15.74 18.60
N ASP A 35 -25.17 16.44 19.29
CA ASP A 35 -26.16 17.36 18.71
C ASP A 35 -25.53 18.62 18.05
N GLY A 36 -24.25 18.59 17.69
CA GLY A 36 -23.51 19.71 17.10
C GLY A 36 -23.31 20.92 18.03
N ASN A 37 -23.91 20.90 19.23
CA ASN A 37 -24.07 22.08 20.08
C ASN A 37 -23.27 22.03 21.40
N ALA A 38 -22.48 20.99 21.63
CA ALA A 38 -21.57 20.94 22.78
C ALA A 38 -20.33 21.79 22.48
N ASP A 39 -19.98 22.70 23.40
CA ASP A 39 -18.88 23.66 23.31
C ASP A 39 -17.64 23.08 22.61
N SER A 40 -17.21 23.79 21.57
CA SER A 40 -16.15 23.41 20.62
C SER A 40 -14.73 23.38 21.19
N ASP A 41 -14.56 23.72 22.47
CA ASP A 41 -13.26 24.02 23.04
C ASP A 41 -12.58 22.80 23.67
N ASN A 42 -13.27 21.67 23.77
CA ASN A 42 -12.65 20.42 24.20
C ASN A 42 -11.79 19.84 23.07
N TYR A 43 -10.47 20.03 23.18
CA TYR A 43 -9.48 19.55 22.22
C TYR A 43 -9.61 18.05 21.92
N GLU A 44 -9.97 17.23 22.92
CA GLU A 44 -10.06 15.78 22.79
C GLU A 44 -11.20 15.38 21.86
N VAL A 45 -12.31 16.13 21.92
CA VAL A 45 -13.47 15.92 21.04
C VAL A 45 -13.13 16.30 19.60
N ASN A 46 -12.40 17.40 19.38
CA ASN A 46 -11.96 17.81 18.05
C ASN A 46 -10.96 16.81 17.46
N ALA A 47 -9.99 16.32 18.24
CA ALA A 47 -9.06 15.28 17.80
C ALA A 47 -9.82 14.00 17.37
N ARG A 48 -10.78 13.53 18.17
CA ARG A 48 -11.61 12.36 17.82
C ARG A 48 -12.44 12.60 16.55
N ARG A 49 -12.99 13.80 16.35
CA ARG A 49 -13.74 14.17 15.13
C ARG A 49 -12.85 14.18 13.90
N ASN A 50 -11.65 14.75 13.99
CA ASN A 50 -10.65 14.75 12.92
C ASN A 50 -10.27 13.32 12.51
N ARG A 51 -10.02 12.42 13.47
CA ARG A 51 -9.74 10.99 13.19
C ARG A 51 -10.87 10.31 12.42
N ARG A 52 -12.12 10.54 12.83
CA ARG A 52 -13.28 9.98 12.12
C ARG A 52 -13.41 10.56 10.72
N ALA A 53 -13.20 11.87 10.55
CA ALA A 53 -13.25 12.53 9.24
C ALA A 53 -12.16 12.01 8.29
N ALA A 54 -10.92 11.87 8.76
CA ALA A 54 -9.82 11.31 7.98
C ALA A 54 -10.09 9.87 7.55
N ARG A 55 -10.55 9.01 8.47
CA ARG A 55 -10.95 7.62 8.14
C ARG A 55 -12.07 7.58 7.10
N ARG A 56 -13.04 8.49 7.15
CA ARG A 56 -14.12 8.60 6.15
C ARG A 56 -13.57 9.03 4.78
N GLN A 57 -12.68 10.02 4.74
CA GLN A 57 -12.00 10.46 3.51
C GLN A 57 -11.16 9.34 2.88
N TYR A 58 -10.41 8.60 3.69
CA TYR A 58 -9.62 7.45 3.24
C TYR A 58 -10.51 6.32 2.68
N LYS A 59 -11.59 5.97 3.39
CA LYS A 59 -12.57 4.99 2.90
C LYS A 59 -13.19 5.43 1.57
N GLN A 60 -13.55 6.72 1.43
CA GLN A 60 -14.08 7.27 0.17
C GLN A 60 -13.04 7.18 -0.95
N PHE A 61 -11.80 7.58 -0.70
CA PHE A 61 -10.72 7.50 -1.68
C PHE A 61 -10.48 6.05 -2.15
N ILE A 62 -10.45 5.07 -1.24
CA ILE A 62 -10.32 3.65 -1.60
C ILE A 62 -11.51 3.21 -2.46
N GLN A 63 -12.73 3.58 -2.07
CA GLN A 63 -13.94 3.21 -2.80
C GLN A 63 -13.93 3.78 -4.22
N GLU A 64 -13.52 5.04 -4.39
CA GLU A 64 -13.38 5.70 -5.69
C GLU A 64 -12.31 5.04 -6.57
N ASN A 65 -11.22 4.55 -5.96
CA ASN A 65 -10.08 3.98 -6.68
C ASN A 65 -10.04 2.46 -6.63
N ARG A 66 -11.13 1.79 -6.24
CA ARG A 66 -11.18 0.34 -6.03
C ARG A 66 -10.73 -0.46 -7.25
N LYS A 67 -11.15 -0.02 -8.46
CA LYS A 67 -10.78 -0.68 -9.73
C LYS A 67 -9.28 -0.63 -9.98
N PHE A 68 -8.65 0.51 -9.69
CA PHE A 68 -7.20 0.67 -9.83
C PHE A 68 -6.47 -0.26 -8.87
N TRP A 69 -6.84 -0.28 -7.59
CA TRP A 69 -6.22 -1.16 -6.58
C TRP A 69 -6.39 -2.64 -6.89
N LEU A 70 -7.58 -3.05 -7.33
CA LEU A 70 -7.83 -4.42 -7.74
C LEU A 70 -6.95 -4.81 -8.94
N SER A 71 -6.89 -3.97 -9.97
CA SER A 71 -6.04 -4.20 -11.15
C SER A 71 -4.56 -4.25 -10.79
N PHE A 72 -4.13 -3.40 -9.87
CA PHE A 72 -2.74 -3.34 -9.40
C PHE A 72 -2.34 -4.62 -8.66
N ASN A 73 -3.13 -5.06 -7.67
CA ASN A 73 -2.86 -6.31 -6.95
C ASN A 73 -2.95 -7.52 -7.87
N LEU A 74 -3.87 -7.53 -8.83
CA LEU A 74 -3.97 -8.61 -9.82
C LEU A 74 -2.72 -8.67 -10.72
N ALA A 75 -2.19 -7.52 -11.13
CA ALA A 75 -0.93 -7.46 -11.87
C ALA A 75 0.24 -7.98 -11.04
N ILE A 76 0.34 -7.61 -9.76
CA ILE A 76 1.38 -8.15 -8.85
C ILE A 76 1.28 -9.66 -8.76
N ILE A 77 0.08 -10.22 -8.62
CA ILE A 77 -0.10 -11.68 -8.56
C ILE A 77 0.39 -12.34 -9.85
N PHE A 78 0.00 -11.80 -10.99
CA PHE A 78 0.41 -12.34 -12.30
C PHE A 78 1.94 -12.30 -12.47
N PHE A 79 2.57 -11.15 -12.19
CA PHE A 79 4.02 -11.02 -12.32
C PHE A 79 4.75 -11.87 -11.28
N SER A 80 4.34 -11.86 -10.02
CA SER A 80 5.01 -12.65 -8.96
C SER A 80 4.94 -14.14 -9.25
N LEU A 81 3.79 -14.65 -9.70
CA LEU A 81 3.66 -16.04 -10.11
C LEU A 81 4.52 -16.36 -11.33
N GLY A 82 4.49 -15.50 -12.36
CA GLY A 82 5.29 -15.67 -13.58
C GLY A 82 6.80 -15.67 -13.30
N PHE A 83 7.29 -14.74 -12.48
CA PHE A 83 8.70 -14.65 -12.10
C PHE A 83 9.12 -15.77 -11.15
N ALA A 84 8.26 -16.21 -10.23
CA ALA A 84 8.55 -17.37 -9.38
C ALA A 84 8.70 -18.64 -10.21
N LEU A 85 7.73 -18.92 -11.10
CA LEU A 85 7.79 -20.09 -11.98
C LEU A 85 8.95 -20.00 -12.96
N GLY A 86 9.19 -18.84 -13.58
CA GLY A 86 10.32 -18.64 -14.48
C GLY A 86 11.67 -18.85 -13.78
N THR A 87 11.80 -18.40 -12.53
CA THR A 87 13.01 -18.64 -11.72
C THR A 87 13.17 -20.12 -11.38
N TYR A 88 12.08 -20.79 -11.01
CA TYR A 88 12.09 -22.23 -10.75
C TYR A 88 12.52 -23.01 -12.01
N PHE A 89 11.98 -22.68 -13.18
CA PHE A 89 12.38 -23.32 -14.44
C PHE A 89 13.86 -23.08 -14.76
N ILE A 90 14.38 -21.87 -14.54
CA ILE A 90 15.80 -21.58 -14.77
C ILE A 90 16.69 -22.39 -13.83
N LEU A 91 16.29 -22.56 -12.57
CA LEU A 91 16.99 -23.40 -11.59
C LEU A 91 16.99 -24.89 -11.98
N GLU A 92 15.94 -25.38 -12.63
CA GLU A 92 15.84 -26.77 -13.09
C GLU A 92 16.57 -27.03 -14.43
N MET A 93 16.64 -26.02 -15.31
CA MET A 93 17.15 -26.19 -16.68
C MET A 93 18.68 -26.25 -16.76
N GLU A 94 19.39 -25.57 -15.87
CA GLU A 94 20.84 -25.67 -15.80
C GLU A 94 21.23 -26.65 -14.68
N GLU A 95 21.69 -27.83 -15.10
CA GLU A 95 22.18 -28.90 -14.24
C GLU A 95 23.40 -28.39 -13.43
N TYR A 96 23.13 -27.91 -12.21
CA TYR A 96 24.07 -27.68 -11.11
C TYR A 96 25.42 -27.05 -11.53
N SER A 97 25.41 -25.82 -12.05
CA SER A 97 26.62 -25.00 -12.13
C SER A 97 26.98 -24.46 -10.72
N ASP A 98 27.52 -25.34 -9.88
CA ASP A 98 27.77 -25.13 -8.43
C ASP A 98 28.68 -23.94 -8.07
N THR A 99 29.26 -23.25 -9.05
CA THR A 99 30.37 -22.32 -8.86
C THR A 99 30.05 -20.86 -9.15
N CYS A 100 28.84 -20.53 -9.61
CA CYS A 100 28.55 -19.17 -10.03
C CYS A 100 28.13 -18.26 -8.87
N GLY A 101 29.08 -17.89 -8.01
CA GLY A 101 28.97 -16.79 -7.04
C GLY A 101 27.84 -16.88 -6.00
N GLY A 102 27.18 -18.05 -5.87
CA GLY A 102 25.99 -18.22 -5.03
C GLY A 102 24.69 -17.69 -5.64
N ILE A 103 24.59 -17.51 -6.97
CA ILE A 103 23.34 -17.08 -7.63
C ILE A 103 22.17 -18.02 -7.29
N ASN A 104 22.41 -19.34 -7.22
CA ASN A 104 21.36 -20.32 -6.95
C ASN A 104 20.64 -20.06 -5.62
N ILE A 105 21.37 -19.82 -4.52
CA ILE A 105 20.74 -19.57 -3.22
C ILE A 105 19.94 -18.27 -3.22
N VAL A 106 20.43 -17.25 -3.94
CA VAL A 106 19.72 -15.97 -4.09
C VAL A 106 18.45 -16.14 -4.90
N LEU A 107 18.46 -16.94 -5.97
CA LEU A 107 17.25 -17.21 -6.76
C LEU A 107 16.19 -17.96 -5.95
N TRP A 108 16.58 -18.86 -5.06
CA TRP A 108 15.64 -19.45 -4.09
C TRP A 108 15.05 -18.40 -3.14
N ALA A 109 15.87 -17.47 -2.64
CA ALA A 109 15.37 -16.35 -1.82
C ALA A 109 14.40 -15.45 -2.61
N VAL A 110 14.65 -15.24 -3.91
CA VAL A 110 13.74 -14.50 -4.81
C VAL A 110 12.41 -15.23 -5.02
N ILE A 111 12.41 -16.56 -5.12
CA ILE A 111 11.16 -17.34 -5.14
C ILE A 111 10.37 -17.12 -3.84
N CYS A 112 11.04 -17.14 -2.68
CA CYS A 112 10.39 -16.85 -1.40
C CYS A 112 9.82 -15.42 -1.36
N LEU A 113 10.56 -14.42 -1.87
CA LEU A 113 10.08 -13.05 -2.01
C LEU A 113 8.80 -12.97 -2.84
N HIS A 114 8.77 -13.60 -4.02
CA HIS A 114 7.57 -13.64 -4.86
C HIS A 114 6.39 -14.33 -4.17
N PHE A 115 6.64 -15.37 -3.38
CA PHE A 115 5.59 -16.03 -2.60
C PHE A 115 5.01 -15.11 -1.49
N VAL A 116 5.87 -14.37 -0.79
CA VAL A 116 5.41 -13.35 0.18
C VAL A 116 4.56 -12.28 -0.53
N ASN A 117 5.00 -11.82 -1.71
CA ASN A 117 4.27 -10.81 -2.50
C ASN A 117 2.92 -11.32 -2.99
N LEU A 118 2.82 -12.61 -3.34
CA LEU A 118 1.56 -13.28 -3.62
C LEU A 118 0.62 -13.29 -2.40
N LEU A 119 1.13 -13.69 -1.23
CA LEU A 119 0.33 -13.74 0.00
C LEU A 119 -0.20 -12.36 0.40
N VAL A 120 0.66 -11.33 0.38
CA VAL A 120 0.26 -9.95 0.69
C VAL A 120 -0.80 -9.46 -0.31
N SER A 121 -0.61 -9.72 -1.61
CA SER A 121 -1.59 -9.33 -2.63
C SER A 121 -2.94 -10.04 -2.47
N LEU A 122 -2.94 -11.32 -2.07
CA LEU A 122 -4.16 -12.06 -1.77
C LEU A 122 -4.89 -11.50 -0.54
N VAL A 123 -4.15 -11.15 0.52
CA VAL A 123 -4.71 -10.50 1.72
C VAL A 123 -5.36 -9.16 1.35
N ASN A 124 -4.71 -8.37 0.48
CA ASN A 124 -5.23 -7.10 -0.03
C ASN A 124 -6.50 -7.30 -0.85
N ILE A 125 -6.54 -8.26 -1.79
CA ILE A 125 -7.74 -8.53 -2.60
C ILE A 125 -8.93 -9.00 -1.74
N CYS A 126 -8.67 -9.74 -0.66
CA CYS A 126 -9.68 -10.18 0.29
C CYS A 126 -10.25 -9.03 1.17
N GLY A 127 -9.69 -7.82 1.09
CA GLY A 127 -10.08 -6.70 1.94
C GLY A 127 -9.76 -6.89 3.42
N LEU A 128 -8.84 -7.82 3.74
CA LEU A 128 -8.38 -8.08 5.10
C LEU A 128 -7.26 -7.13 5.55
N GLU A 129 -6.82 -6.23 4.65
CA GLU A 129 -5.81 -5.20 4.87
C GLU A 129 -6.06 -4.36 6.12
N ILE A 130 -7.31 -4.00 6.41
CA ILE A 130 -7.66 -3.14 7.56
C ILE A 130 -7.35 -3.85 8.90
N LYS A 131 -7.39 -5.19 8.92
CA LYS A 131 -7.15 -5.98 10.15
C LYS A 131 -5.71 -6.45 10.28
N LEU A 132 -5.04 -6.74 9.16
CA LEU A 132 -3.71 -7.38 9.16
C LEU A 132 -2.56 -6.41 8.84
N CYS A 133 -2.80 -5.37 8.03
CA CYS A 133 -1.74 -4.44 7.61
C CYS A 133 -1.59 -3.28 8.60
N ASN A 134 -1.11 -3.60 9.80
CA ASN A 134 -0.56 -2.62 10.73
C ASN A 134 0.71 -1.97 10.12
N SER A 135 0.95 -0.68 10.38
CA SER A 135 2.15 0.07 9.95
C SER A 135 3.44 -0.73 10.17
N ASN A 136 3.59 -1.34 11.35
CA ASN A 136 4.73 -2.19 11.71
C ASN A 136 4.90 -3.39 10.77
N MET A 137 3.82 -4.08 10.39
CA MET A 137 3.89 -5.22 9.47
C MET A 137 4.38 -4.79 8.09
N VAL A 138 3.85 -3.67 7.59
CA VAL A 138 4.26 -3.18 6.27
C VAL A 138 5.71 -2.71 6.29
N CYS A 139 6.15 -2.03 7.37
CA CYS A 139 7.56 -1.67 7.58
C CYS A 139 8.48 -2.91 7.58
N CYS A 140 8.10 -3.97 8.29
CA CYS A 140 8.82 -5.25 8.28
C CYS A 140 8.92 -5.85 6.87
N PHE A 141 7.84 -5.82 6.09
CA PHE A 141 7.87 -6.28 4.70
C PHE A 141 8.84 -5.43 3.85
N SER A 142 8.83 -4.10 3.98
CA SER A 142 9.77 -3.24 3.25
C SER A 142 11.24 -3.51 3.60
N ILE A 143 11.55 -3.73 4.88
CA ILE A 143 12.91 -4.09 5.31
C ILE A 143 13.32 -5.44 4.74
N PHE A 144 12.39 -6.42 4.72
CA PHE A 144 12.63 -7.72 4.11
C PHE A 144 12.92 -7.60 2.60
N GLU A 145 12.08 -6.89 1.84
CA GLU A 145 12.29 -6.68 0.40
C GLU A 145 13.61 -5.97 0.11
N LEU A 146 13.94 -4.92 0.89
CA LEU A 146 15.20 -4.20 0.76
C LEU A 146 16.41 -5.10 1.06
N THR A 147 16.32 -5.95 2.07
CA THR A 147 17.39 -6.91 2.42
C THR A 147 17.65 -7.89 1.28
N VAL A 148 16.58 -8.46 0.70
CA VAL A 148 16.71 -9.35 -0.47
C VAL A 148 17.29 -8.61 -1.67
N LEU A 149 16.84 -7.37 -1.94
CA LEU A 149 17.35 -6.55 -3.04
C LEU A 149 18.84 -6.22 -2.91
N VAL A 150 19.31 -5.88 -1.70
CA VAL A 150 20.73 -5.65 -1.43
C VAL A 150 21.52 -6.95 -1.63
N TRP A 151 21.02 -8.07 -1.12
CA TRP A 151 21.68 -9.37 -1.28
C TRP A 151 21.77 -9.81 -2.75
N MET A 152 20.73 -9.57 -3.55
CA MET A 152 20.74 -9.80 -4.99
C MET A 152 21.82 -8.98 -5.69
N GLN A 153 21.94 -7.69 -5.35
CA GLN A 153 22.95 -6.81 -5.95
C GLN A 153 24.37 -7.25 -5.61
N VAL A 154 24.65 -7.55 -4.33
CA VAL A 154 25.97 -8.04 -3.90
C VAL A 154 26.35 -9.31 -4.66
N THR A 155 25.40 -10.24 -4.79
CA THR A 155 25.62 -11.50 -5.50
C THR A 155 25.79 -11.29 -7.00
N TYR A 156 25.02 -10.39 -7.60
CA TYR A 156 25.15 -10.02 -9.00
C TYR A 156 26.55 -9.46 -9.30
N PHE A 157 27.05 -8.51 -8.51
CA PHE A 157 28.40 -7.96 -8.72
C PHE A 157 29.49 -9.01 -8.47
N ARG A 158 29.36 -9.83 -7.42
CA ARG A 158 30.30 -10.93 -7.17
C ARG A 158 30.37 -11.92 -8.33
N SER A 159 29.23 -12.23 -8.95
CA SER A 159 29.19 -13.15 -10.09
C SER A 159 29.92 -12.62 -11.34
N GLN A 160 30.15 -11.30 -11.44
CA GLN A 160 30.98 -10.74 -12.52
C GLN A 160 32.45 -11.11 -12.36
N GLU A 161 32.96 -11.15 -11.13
CA GLU A 161 34.34 -11.53 -10.82
C GLU A 161 34.60 -13.01 -11.17
N ASP A 162 33.59 -13.87 -10.95
CA ASP A 162 33.66 -15.32 -11.22
C ASP A 162 33.43 -15.68 -12.70
N SER A 163 33.41 -14.69 -13.61
CA SER A 163 33.16 -14.89 -15.06
C SER A 163 31.81 -15.57 -15.39
N CYS A 164 30.81 -15.42 -14.51
CA CYS A 164 29.49 -16.02 -14.69
C CYS A 164 28.78 -15.52 -15.95
N MET A 165 29.09 -14.31 -16.42
CA MET A 165 28.50 -13.79 -17.65
C MET A 165 28.80 -14.68 -18.86
N THR A 166 29.95 -15.38 -18.87
CA THR A 166 30.34 -16.30 -19.94
C THR A 166 29.92 -17.73 -19.64
N ASN A 167 30.05 -18.17 -18.39
CA ASN A 167 29.80 -19.56 -18.00
C ASN A 167 28.30 -19.88 -17.84
N ALA A 168 27.53 -18.92 -17.34
CA ALA A 168 26.11 -19.09 -16.98
C ALA A 168 25.31 -17.80 -17.33
N PRO A 169 25.28 -17.41 -18.62
CA PRO A 169 24.67 -16.14 -19.04
C PRO A 169 23.18 -16.06 -18.71
N VAL A 170 22.46 -17.19 -18.76
CA VAL A 170 21.01 -17.24 -18.50
C VAL A 170 20.74 -16.85 -17.04
N TYR A 171 21.43 -17.47 -16.08
CA TYR A 171 21.34 -17.09 -14.66
C TYR A 171 21.70 -15.63 -14.41
N TYR A 172 22.79 -15.16 -15.03
CA TYR A 172 23.28 -13.80 -14.84
C TYR A 172 22.27 -12.75 -15.34
N PHE A 173 21.77 -12.89 -16.57
CA PHE A 173 20.79 -11.96 -17.13
C PHE A 173 19.42 -12.10 -16.47
N TRP A 174 19.04 -13.30 -16.01
CA TRP A 174 17.81 -13.49 -15.26
C TRP A 174 17.85 -12.78 -13.90
N LEU A 175 18.96 -12.91 -13.16
CA LEU A 175 19.15 -12.19 -11.91
C LEU A 175 19.11 -10.67 -12.13
N MET A 176 19.74 -10.16 -13.19
CA MET A 176 19.66 -8.75 -13.57
C MET A 176 18.21 -8.29 -13.82
N LEU A 177 17.42 -9.07 -14.56
CA LEU A 177 16.02 -8.78 -14.82
C LEU A 177 15.20 -8.76 -13.51
N GLN A 178 15.42 -9.73 -12.62
CA GLN A 178 14.78 -9.77 -11.31
C GLN A 178 15.12 -8.52 -10.47
N ILE A 179 16.39 -8.09 -10.45
CA ILE A 179 16.81 -6.86 -9.75
C ILE A 179 16.02 -5.66 -10.27
N LEU A 180 15.92 -5.48 -11.59
CA LEU A 180 15.18 -4.37 -12.21
C LEU A 180 13.70 -4.38 -11.82
N VAL A 181 13.07 -5.56 -11.84
CA VAL A 181 11.66 -5.72 -11.49
C VAL A 181 11.41 -5.43 -10.01
N VAL A 182 12.28 -5.92 -9.12
CA VAL A 182 12.18 -5.63 -7.68
C VAL A 182 12.40 -4.14 -7.40
N TYR A 183 13.31 -3.47 -8.12
CA TYR A 183 13.46 -2.01 -8.02
C TYR A 183 12.18 -1.27 -8.40
N LEU A 184 11.55 -1.63 -9.52
CA LEU A 184 10.28 -1.03 -9.93
C LEU A 184 9.17 -1.29 -8.89
N GLY A 185 9.11 -2.52 -8.35
CA GLY A 185 8.20 -2.87 -7.26
C GLY A 185 8.42 -2.01 -6.01
N MET A 186 9.67 -1.88 -5.56
CA MET A 186 10.03 -1.08 -4.38
C MET A 186 9.66 0.39 -4.56
N VAL A 187 9.87 0.98 -5.73
CA VAL A 187 9.44 2.37 -5.99
C VAL A 187 7.92 2.50 -5.85
N LEU A 188 7.15 1.55 -6.38
CA LEU A 188 5.69 1.57 -6.26
C LEU A 188 5.23 1.39 -4.82
N VAL A 189 5.85 0.49 -4.06
CA VAL A 189 5.59 0.28 -2.63
C VAL A 189 5.88 1.55 -1.85
N VAL A 190 7.06 2.16 -2.05
CA VAL A 190 7.47 3.40 -1.38
C VAL A 190 6.54 4.56 -1.73
N CYS A 191 6.16 4.73 -3.00
CA CYS A 191 5.18 5.75 -3.40
C CYS A 191 3.81 5.53 -2.76
N HIS A 192 3.36 4.27 -2.67
CA HIS A 192 2.12 3.93 -1.97
C HIS A 192 2.20 4.24 -0.47
N PHE A 193 3.35 3.96 0.14
CA PHE A 193 3.62 4.25 1.54
C PHE A 193 3.66 5.73 1.86
N PHE A 194 4.40 6.52 1.07
CA PHE A 194 4.40 7.97 1.25
C PHE A 194 3.00 8.53 1.12
N ARG A 195 2.18 7.98 0.23
CA ARG A 195 0.78 8.37 0.15
C ARG A 195 0.01 8.02 1.43
N LYS A 196 0.22 6.83 2.01
CA LYS A 196 -0.45 6.41 3.25
C LYS A 196 0.04 7.24 4.45
N PHE A 197 1.35 7.32 4.67
CA PHE A 197 1.96 7.99 5.82
C PHE A 197 1.89 9.53 5.74
N CYS A 198 2.17 10.14 4.58
CA CYS A 198 2.08 11.60 4.47
C CYS A 198 0.63 12.11 4.42
N GLN A 199 -0.35 11.21 4.27
CA GLN A 199 -1.78 11.56 4.39
C GLN A 199 -2.41 11.08 5.69
N ASP A 200 -1.65 10.44 6.60
CA ASP A 200 -2.10 10.09 7.95
C ASP A 200 -1.50 11.08 8.97
N PRO A 201 -2.11 12.27 9.17
CA PRO A 201 -1.73 13.18 10.26
C PRO A 201 -2.05 12.59 11.67
N GLU A 202 -2.54 11.35 11.74
CA GLU A 202 -3.09 10.72 12.96
C GLU A 202 -2.04 10.42 14.03
N GLU A 203 -0.80 10.08 13.65
CA GLU A 203 0.26 9.69 14.59
C GLU A 203 0.90 10.93 15.27
N GLU A 204 1.08 12.01 14.52
CA GLU A 204 1.66 13.27 15.01
C GLU A 204 0.71 13.98 15.99
N GLU A 205 -0.60 13.98 15.74
CA GLU A 205 -1.59 14.58 16.66
C GLU A 205 -1.76 13.78 17.97
N LEU A 206 -1.52 12.46 17.95
CA LEU A 206 -1.59 11.59 19.14
C LEU A 206 -0.38 11.74 20.06
N GLU A 207 0.81 11.98 19.49
CA GLU A 207 2.00 12.30 20.29
C GLU A 207 1.89 13.69 20.92
N MET A 208 1.41 14.69 20.17
CA MET A 208 1.21 16.05 20.70
C MET A 208 0.17 16.13 21.82
N THR A 209 -0.80 15.23 21.88
CA THR A 209 -1.85 15.25 22.93
C THR A 209 -1.53 14.41 24.17
N ASN A 210 -0.51 13.56 24.11
CA ASN A 210 -0.05 12.78 25.26
C ASN A 210 1.22 13.35 25.92
N ASP A 211 1.69 14.54 25.52
CA ASP A 211 2.79 15.19 26.24
C ASP A 211 2.34 15.45 27.69
N PRO A 212 2.97 14.81 28.69
CA PRO A 212 2.58 14.95 30.09
C PRO A 212 2.62 16.41 30.55
N GLN A 213 3.45 17.27 29.92
CA GLN A 213 3.53 18.68 30.26
C GLN A 213 2.22 19.42 29.98
N ASP A 214 1.53 19.14 28.88
CA ASP A 214 0.27 19.83 28.55
C ASP A 214 -0.88 19.35 29.42
N ILE A 215 -0.87 18.07 29.81
CA ILE A 215 -1.81 17.51 30.78
C ILE A 215 -1.60 18.16 32.15
N GLU A 216 -0.35 18.36 32.57
CA GLU A 216 -0.02 18.96 33.86
C GLU A 216 -0.31 20.47 33.89
N ASN A 217 0.01 21.20 32.82
CA ASN A 217 -0.33 22.61 32.65
C ASN A 217 -1.86 22.83 32.67
N HIS A 218 -2.63 21.96 32.00
CA HIS A 218 -4.09 22.01 32.05
C HIS A 218 -4.63 21.66 33.45
N ARG A 219 -4.00 20.73 34.17
CA ARG A 219 -4.38 20.41 35.56
C ARG A 219 -4.15 21.58 36.51
N GLN A 220 -3.08 22.35 36.31
CA GLN A 220 -2.76 23.52 37.13
C GLN A 220 -3.72 24.68 36.85
N SER A 221 -4.14 24.89 35.58
CA SER A 221 -5.07 25.96 35.23
C SER A 221 -6.48 25.76 35.84
N VAL A 222 -6.95 24.51 35.95
CA VAL A 222 -8.27 24.19 36.51
C VAL A 222 -8.32 24.31 38.04
N ASN A 223 -7.19 24.15 38.73
CA ASN A 223 -7.13 24.14 40.19
C ASN A 223 -6.77 25.51 40.82
N THR A 224 -6.62 26.57 40.02
CA THR A 224 -6.33 27.90 40.56
C THR A 224 -7.64 28.62 40.92
N PRO A 225 -7.98 28.83 42.20
CA PRO A 225 -9.20 29.51 42.60
C PRO A 225 -9.12 30.99 42.23
N GLN A 226 -10.16 31.52 41.58
CA GLN A 226 -10.34 32.97 41.36
C GLN A 226 -10.77 33.67 42.65
#